data_AF-A0A963I8W0-F1
#
_entry.id   AF-A0A963I8W0-F1
#
_cell.length_a   1.000
_cell.length_b   1.000
_cell.length_c   1.000
_cell.angle_alpha   90.00
_cell.angle_beta   90.00
_cell.angle_gamma   90.00
#
_symmetry.space_group_name_H-M   'P 1'
#
loop_
_entity.id
_entity.type
_entity.pdbx_description
1 polymer ?
#
loop_
_entity_poly.entity_id
_entity_poly.type
_entity_poly.pdbx_seq_one_letter_code
_entity_poly.pdbx_strand_id
1 'polypeptide(L)'
;MSKATHTEQKTTADASNLQAQEISGEVLVEKYAKGDEASVEAVRRRVARALAAIEPEDRRAHWEAKFYEAQEHGFIPAGRINSAAGTKLQATLINCFVQPVGDSVTESIDGRPGIYTALAQAAETMRRGGGV
;
A
#
# COMPACT_ATOMS: atom_id res chain seq x y z
N MET A 1 13.13 -2.61 -59.13
CA MET A 1 13.36 -2.06 -57.78
C MET A 1 12.34 -2.69 -56.85
N SER A 2 12.76 -3.69 -56.08
CA SER A 2 11.89 -4.46 -55.17
C SER A 2 11.57 -3.63 -53.93
N LYS A 3 10.28 -3.37 -53.68
CA LYS A 3 9.86 -2.77 -52.40
C LYS A 3 9.88 -3.88 -51.35
N ALA A 4 10.82 -3.77 -50.41
CA ALA A 4 10.84 -4.62 -49.23
C ALA A 4 9.60 -4.32 -48.38
N THR A 5 8.73 -5.32 -48.26
CA THR A 5 7.56 -5.30 -47.39
C THR A 5 8.06 -5.45 -45.95
N HIS A 6 8.20 -4.34 -45.22
CA HIS A 6 8.41 -4.40 -43.77
C HIS A 6 7.17 -5.04 -43.14
N THR A 7 7.33 -6.29 -42.70
CA THR A 7 6.31 -7.00 -41.94
C THR A 7 6.49 -6.57 -40.49
N GLU A 8 5.77 -5.55 -40.04
CA GLU A 8 5.66 -5.24 -38.63
C GLU A 8 5.00 -6.43 -37.92
N GLN A 9 5.79 -7.19 -37.17
CA GLN A 9 5.27 -8.21 -36.29
C GLN A 9 4.51 -7.51 -35.16
N LYS A 10 3.19 -7.49 -35.29
CA LYS A 10 2.27 -6.98 -34.27
C LYS A 10 2.37 -7.89 -33.04
N THR A 11 3.17 -7.50 -32.06
CA THR A 11 3.25 -8.21 -30.78
C THR A 11 1.86 -8.16 -30.14
N THR A 12 1.24 -9.32 -29.96
CA THR A 12 -0.05 -9.42 -29.29
C THR A 12 0.10 -9.03 -27.83
N ALA A 13 -0.72 -8.10 -27.36
CA ALA A 13 -0.72 -7.70 -25.96
C ALA A 13 -1.17 -8.86 -25.08
N ASP A 14 -0.40 -9.13 -24.02
CA ASP A 14 -0.72 -10.05 -22.93
C ASP A 14 -0.36 -9.39 -21.59
N ALA A 15 -0.77 -9.98 -20.47
CA ALA A 15 -0.59 -9.38 -19.14
C ALA A 15 0.86 -9.01 -18.80
N SER A 16 1.85 -9.65 -19.42
CA SER A 16 3.28 -9.41 -19.17
C SER A 16 3.87 -8.23 -19.95
N ASN A 17 3.18 -7.73 -20.98
CA ASN A 17 3.70 -6.69 -21.88
C ASN A 17 2.76 -5.48 -22.03
N LEU A 18 1.70 -5.41 -21.22
CA LEU A 18 0.83 -4.24 -21.15
C LEU A 18 1.59 -3.02 -20.66
N GLN A 19 1.51 -1.94 -21.42
CA GLN A 19 2.01 -0.64 -20.97
C GLN A 19 1.16 -0.12 -19.81
N ALA A 20 1.82 0.58 -18.89
CA ALA A 20 1.12 1.27 -17.82
C ALA A 20 0.16 2.31 -18.40
N GLN A 21 -1.07 2.33 -17.88
CA GLN A 21 -2.05 3.35 -18.26
C GLN A 21 -1.66 4.70 -17.65
N GLU A 22 -1.89 5.78 -18.38
CA GLU A 22 -1.58 7.16 -17.93
C GLU A 22 -2.15 7.45 -16.53
N ILE A 23 -3.44 7.11 -16.33
CA ILE A 23 -4.11 7.28 -15.03
C ILE A 23 -3.43 6.51 -13.88
N SER A 24 -2.76 5.40 -14.16
CA SER A 24 -2.02 4.66 -13.12
C SER A 24 -0.81 5.45 -12.63
N GLY A 25 -0.12 6.16 -13.53
CA GLY A 25 0.99 7.04 -13.18
C GLY A 25 0.52 8.24 -12.36
N GLU A 26 -0.58 8.88 -12.78
CA GLU A 26 -1.17 10.01 -12.07
C GLU A 26 -1.61 9.61 -10.64
N VAL A 27 -2.37 8.53 -10.52
CA VAL A 27 -2.83 8.01 -9.22
C VAL A 27 -1.64 7.60 -8.35
N LEU A 28 -0.58 7.04 -8.95
CA LEU A 28 0.64 6.69 -8.22
C LEU A 28 1.27 7.91 -7.57
N VAL A 29 1.48 8.97 -8.34
CA VAL A 29 2.09 10.20 -7.85
C VAL A 29 1.19 10.88 -6.82
N GLU A 30 -0.12 10.96 -7.09
CA GLU A 30 -1.07 11.65 -6.23
C GLU A 30 -1.28 10.94 -4.88
N LYS A 31 -1.45 9.60 -4.89
CA LYS A 31 -1.90 8.86 -3.70
C LYS A 31 -0.77 8.16 -2.95
N TYR A 32 0.25 7.68 -3.65
CA TYR A 32 1.20 6.72 -3.08
C TYR A 32 2.61 7.28 -2.96
N ALA A 33 3.11 7.99 -3.97
CA ALA A 33 4.43 8.61 -3.95
C ALA A 33 4.55 9.65 -2.82
N LYS A 34 5.75 9.77 -2.25
CA LYS A 34 6.08 10.72 -1.18
C LYS A 34 7.44 11.37 -1.43
N GLY A 35 7.55 12.65 -1.09
CA GLY A 35 8.77 13.43 -1.34
C GLY A 35 9.07 13.49 -2.84
N ASP A 36 10.26 13.08 -3.23
CA ASP A 36 10.75 13.12 -4.63
C ASP A 36 10.45 11.81 -5.40
N GLU A 37 9.64 10.91 -4.84
CA GLU A 37 9.21 9.69 -5.53
C GLU A 37 8.34 10.04 -6.76
N ALA A 38 8.67 9.47 -7.92
CA ALA A 38 7.92 9.67 -9.16
C ALA A 38 7.70 8.37 -9.95
N SER A 39 8.06 7.21 -9.38
CA SER A 39 7.96 5.91 -10.07
C SER A 39 7.48 4.81 -9.13
N VAL A 40 6.89 3.77 -9.73
CA VAL A 40 6.47 2.55 -8.99
C VAL A 40 7.66 1.87 -8.31
N GLU A 41 8.83 1.88 -8.95
CA GLU A 41 10.04 1.31 -8.39
C GLU A 41 10.44 2.03 -7.08
N ALA A 42 10.42 3.37 -7.08
CA ALA A 42 10.80 4.15 -5.91
C ALA A 42 9.87 3.85 -4.72
N VAL A 43 8.56 3.76 -4.96
CA VAL A 43 7.57 3.39 -3.94
C VAL A 43 7.82 1.96 -3.44
N ARG A 44 8.00 0.98 -4.34
CA ARG A 44 8.26 -0.43 -3.97
C ARG A 44 9.53 -0.58 -3.13
N ARG A 45 10.60 0.16 -3.47
CA ARG A 45 11.85 0.17 -2.69
C ARG A 45 11.65 0.74 -1.30
N ARG A 46 10.95 1.88 -1.16
CA ARG A 46 10.62 2.44 0.16
C ARG A 46 9.84 1.44 1.00
N VAL A 47 8.80 0.83 0.42
CA VAL A 47 7.96 -0.14 1.13
C VAL A 47 8.78 -1.36 1.55
N ALA A 48 9.58 -1.94 0.65
CA ALA A 48 10.43 -3.10 0.94
C ALA A 48 11.40 -2.81 2.09
N ARG A 49 12.09 -1.66 2.04
CA ARG A 49 13.01 -1.21 3.11
C ARG A 49 12.27 -1.01 4.44
N ALA A 50 11.09 -0.41 4.39
CA ALA A 50 10.28 -0.15 5.57
C ALA A 50 9.82 -1.44 6.25
N LEU A 51 9.38 -2.43 5.47
CA LEU A 51 8.98 -3.75 5.98
C LEU A 51 10.18 -4.50 6.55
N ALA A 52 11.33 -4.46 5.89
CA ALA A 52 12.55 -5.12 6.37
C ALA A 52 13.14 -4.48 7.64
N ALA A 53 12.85 -3.21 7.93
CA ALA A 53 13.42 -2.51 9.08
C ALA A 53 13.04 -3.14 10.45
N ILE A 54 11.95 -3.90 10.52
CA ILE A 54 11.53 -4.60 11.75
C ILE A 54 12.32 -5.90 12.00
N GLU A 55 12.98 -6.41 10.96
CA GLU A 55 13.77 -7.64 11.04
C GLU A 55 15.10 -7.40 11.80
N PRO A 56 15.71 -8.47 12.34
CA PRO A 56 17.07 -8.41 12.89
C PRO A 56 18.06 -7.81 11.90
N GLU A 57 19.00 -7.00 12.39
CA GLU A 57 19.90 -6.17 11.56
C GLU A 57 20.66 -6.97 10.50
N ASP A 58 21.16 -8.14 10.88
CA ASP A 58 21.89 -9.08 10.02
C ASP A 58 21.03 -9.68 8.88
N ARG A 59 19.70 -9.60 9.01
CA ARG A 59 18.73 -10.15 8.03
C ARG A 59 18.02 -9.09 7.21
N ARG A 60 18.11 -7.80 7.57
CA ARG A 60 17.36 -6.73 6.90
C ARG A 60 17.62 -6.67 5.40
N ALA A 61 18.88 -6.73 4.98
CA ALA A 61 19.25 -6.68 3.56
C ALA A 61 18.66 -7.86 2.76
N HIS A 62 18.65 -9.06 3.36
CA HIS A 62 18.03 -10.23 2.75
C HIS A 62 16.53 -10.04 2.57
N TRP A 63 15.83 -9.59 3.61
CA TRP A 63 14.38 -9.41 3.56
C TRP A 63 13.94 -8.23 2.70
N GLU A 64 14.69 -7.13 2.67
CA GLU A 64 14.43 -6.00 1.76
C GLU A 64 14.43 -6.48 0.30
N ALA A 65 15.45 -7.25 -0.09
CA ALA A 65 15.53 -7.84 -1.43
C ALA A 65 14.33 -8.76 -1.72
N LYS A 66 13.93 -9.60 -0.75
CA LYS A 66 12.79 -10.51 -0.89
C LYS A 66 11.45 -9.80 -1.00
N PHE A 67 11.22 -8.75 -0.21
CA PHE A 67 10.00 -7.95 -0.29
C PHE A 67 9.92 -7.16 -1.60
N TYR A 68 11.04 -6.66 -2.10
CA TYR A 68 11.08 -6.00 -3.40
C TYR A 68 10.80 -7.00 -4.53
N GLU A 69 11.45 -8.17 -4.53
CA GLU A 69 11.22 -9.26 -5.49
C GLU A 69 9.75 -9.68 -5.52
N ALA A 70 9.12 -9.88 -4.36
CA ALA A 70 7.71 -10.24 -4.27
C ALA A 70 6.80 -9.20 -4.95
N GLN A 71 7.10 -7.90 -4.76
CA GLN A 71 6.33 -6.81 -5.37
C GLN A 71 6.49 -6.76 -6.90
N GLU A 72 7.69 -7.02 -7.41
CA GLU A 72 7.93 -7.14 -8.85
C GLU A 72 7.20 -8.37 -9.45
N HIS A 73 7.04 -9.44 -8.65
CA HIS A 73 6.29 -10.63 -9.04
C HIS A 73 4.78 -10.57 -8.75
N GLY A 74 4.23 -9.37 -8.53
CA GLY A 74 2.79 -9.14 -8.50
C GLY A 74 2.15 -9.15 -7.11
N PHE A 75 2.93 -9.27 -6.03
CA PHE A 75 2.40 -8.96 -4.71
C PHE A 75 2.17 -7.45 -4.57
N ILE A 76 0.93 -7.04 -4.37
CA ILE A 76 0.58 -5.62 -4.20
C ILE A 76 0.14 -5.41 -2.75
N PRO A 77 0.95 -4.73 -1.92
CA PRO A 77 0.54 -4.34 -0.59
C PRO A 77 -0.70 -3.43 -0.67
N ALA A 78 -1.49 -3.43 0.40
CA ALA A 78 -2.66 -2.57 0.42
C ALA A 78 -2.29 -1.08 0.35
N GLY A 79 -3.23 -0.25 -0.11
CA GLY A 79 -2.96 1.17 -0.41
C GLY A 79 -2.32 1.96 0.74
N ARG A 80 -2.69 1.68 1.99
CA ARG A 80 -2.08 2.32 3.18
C ARG A 80 -0.62 1.99 3.37
N ILE A 81 -0.25 0.73 3.13
CA ILE A 81 1.13 0.28 3.22
C ILE A 81 1.94 1.02 2.14
N ASN A 82 1.46 1.03 0.89
CA ASN A 82 2.13 1.74 -0.20
C ASN A 82 2.27 3.25 0.07
N SER A 83 1.26 3.89 0.64
CA SER A 83 1.27 5.34 0.89
C SER A 83 2.11 5.75 2.10
N ALA A 84 2.12 4.97 3.19
CA ALA A 84 2.64 5.41 4.48
C ALA A 84 3.86 4.65 5.02
N ALA A 85 4.14 3.41 4.58
CA ALA A 85 5.28 2.65 5.10
C ALA A 85 6.62 3.37 4.83
N GLY A 86 7.47 3.49 5.86
CA GLY A 86 8.76 4.18 5.73
C GLY A 86 8.67 5.72 5.68
N THR A 87 7.49 6.28 5.88
CA THR A 87 7.27 7.74 5.97
C THR A 87 7.19 8.21 7.42
N LYS A 88 7.16 9.52 7.64
CA LYS A 88 6.93 10.13 8.96
C LYS A 88 5.44 10.34 9.28
N LEU A 89 4.53 9.91 8.40
CA LEU A 89 3.10 10.11 8.57
C LEU A 89 2.59 9.30 9.77
N GLN A 90 1.79 9.95 10.62
CA GLN A 90 1.13 9.30 11.77
C GLN A 90 -0.15 8.55 11.32
N ALA A 91 -0.02 7.73 10.28
CA ALA A 91 -1.08 6.91 9.73
C ALA A 91 -0.91 5.44 10.17
N THR A 92 -2.03 4.71 10.28
CA THR A 92 -1.96 3.25 10.44
C THR A 92 -1.66 2.58 9.10
N LEU A 93 -0.83 1.53 9.13
CA LEU A 93 -0.59 0.64 7.98
C LEU A 93 -1.69 -0.43 7.82
N ILE A 94 -2.49 -0.66 8.86
CA ILE A 94 -3.62 -1.59 8.85
C ILE A 94 -4.84 -0.90 8.24
N ASN A 95 -5.57 -1.60 7.37
CA ASN A 95 -6.79 -1.06 6.75
C ASN A 95 -8.05 -1.37 7.55
N CYS A 96 -8.20 -2.60 8.01
CA CYS A 96 -9.47 -3.11 8.52
C CYS A 96 -9.42 -3.23 10.04
N PHE A 97 -10.32 -2.53 10.72
CA PHE A 97 -10.50 -2.60 12.16
C PHE A 97 -11.92 -3.09 12.46
N VAL A 98 -12.10 -3.65 13.65
CA VAL A 98 -13.41 -4.01 14.19
C VAL A 98 -13.55 -3.29 15.51
N GLN A 99 -14.55 -2.42 15.62
CA GLN A 99 -14.82 -1.68 16.85
C GLN A 99 -15.82 -2.43 17.73
N PRO A 100 -15.42 -2.95 18.90
CA PRO A 100 -16.38 -3.49 19.85
C PRO A 100 -17.25 -2.38 20.42
N VAL A 101 -18.54 -2.66 20.60
CA VAL A 101 -19.53 -1.76 21.19
C VAL A 101 -20.36 -2.56 22.20
N GLY A 102 -20.47 -2.04 23.42
CA GLY A 102 -21.36 -2.57 24.45
C GLY A 102 -22.77 -2.01 24.29
N ASP A 103 -23.76 -2.73 24.81
CA ASP A 103 -25.16 -2.28 24.81
C ASP A 103 -25.40 -1.23 25.92
N SER A 104 -24.71 -0.10 25.80
CA SER A 104 -24.80 1.05 26.69
C SER A 104 -24.43 2.33 25.96
N VAL A 105 -25.01 3.45 26.38
CA VAL A 105 -24.73 4.76 25.79
C VAL A 105 -23.31 5.22 26.17
N THR A 106 -22.91 5.06 27.44
CA THR A 106 -21.64 5.57 27.99
C THR A 106 -20.86 4.58 28.83
N GLU A 107 -21.51 3.60 29.44
CA GLU A 107 -20.84 2.68 30.37
C GLU A 107 -20.14 1.54 29.63
N SER A 108 -19.10 0.98 30.24
CA SER A 108 -18.48 -0.24 29.73
C SER A 108 -19.21 -1.45 30.28
N ILE A 109 -19.60 -2.36 29.39
CA ILE A 109 -20.28 -3.63 29.73
C ILE A 109 -19.48 -4.77 29.11
N ASP A 110 -19.15 -5.79 29.92
CA ASP A 110 -18.38 -6.97 29.50
C ASP A 110 -17.06 -6.63 28.78
N GLY A 111 -16.38 -5.58 29.24
CA GLY A 111 -15.13 -5.11 28.64
C GLY A 111 -15.29 -4.42 27.28
N ARG A 112 -16.52 -4.17 26.82
CA ARG A 112 -16.81 -3.39 25.61
C ARG A 112 -17.13 -1.93 25.99
N PRO A 113 -16.64 -0.94 25.25
CA PRO A 113 -16.98 0.46 25.50
C PRO A 113 -18.44 0.76 25.12
N GLY A 114 -19.09 1.69 25.81
CA GLY A 114 -20.38 2.22 25.38
C GLY A 114 -20.29 2.96 24.04
N ILE A 115 -21.45 3.24 23.42
CA ILE A 115 -21.57 3.79 22.06
C ILE A 115 -20.72 5.04 21.84
N TYR A 116 -20.78 6.04 22.72
CA TYR A 116 -20.02 7.28 22.51
C TYR A 116 -18.51 7.10 22.63
N THR A 117 -18.06 6.25 23.55
CA THR A 117 -16.64 5.93 23.69
C THR A 117 -16.14 5.15 22.48
N ALA A 118 -16.92 4.17 22.00
CA ALA A 118 -16.60 3.42 20.79
C ALA A 118 -16.53 4.31 19.55
N LEU A 119 -17.47 5.26 19.41
CA LEU A 119 -17.46 6.24 18.33
C LEU A 119 -16.20 7.12 18.35
N ALA A 120 -15.77 7.58 19.53
CA ALA A 120 -14.54 8.35 19.64
C ALA A 120 -13.30 7.54 19.23
N GLN A 121 -13.24 6.25 19.59
CA GLN A 121 -12.18 5.33 19.18
C GLN A 121 -12.18 5.05 17.67
N ALA A 122 -13.38 4.82 17.10
CA ALA A 122 -13.59 4.67 15.67
C ALA A 122 -13.16 5.93 14.89
N ALA A 123 -13.48 7.12 15.41
CA ALA A 123 -13.05 8.38 14.82
C ALA A 123 -11.53 8.54 14.81
N GLU A 124 -10.83 8.14 15.88
CA GLU A 124 -9.36 8.14 15.89
C GLU A 124 -8.78 7.15 14.86
N THR A 125 -9.42 5.99 14.69
CA THR A 125 -9.05 5.01 13.66
C THR A 125 -9.18 5.63 12.27
N MET A 126 -10.32 6.26 11.97
CA MET A 126 -10.56 6.98 10.70
C MET A 126 -9.64 8.18 10.51
N ARG A 127 -9.25 8.89 11.58
CA ARG A 127 -8.29 10.00 11.49
C ARG A 127 -6.89 9.53 11.12
N ARG A 128 -6.47 8.37 11.63
CA ARG A 128 -5.25 7.67 11.17
C ARG A 128 -5.47 6.96 9.84
N GLY A 129 -6.74 6.85 9.45
CA GLY A 129 -7.29 6.44 8.18
C GLY A 129 -7.77 4.97 8.10
N GLY A 130 -7.63 4.20 9.16
CA GLY A 130 -8.23 2.85 9.19
C GLY A 130 -9.73 2.91 8.90
N GLY A 131 -10.23 1.89 8.21
CA GLY A 131 -11.67 1.63 8.10
C GLY A 131 -12.16 0.89 9.34
N VAL A 132 -13.36 1.22 9.78
CA VAL A 132 -14.02 0.69 10.99
C VAL A 132 -15.46 0.32 10.66
#